data_AF-A0A6S6T5I9-F1
#
_entry.id   AF-A0A6S6T5I9-F1
#
_cell.length_a   1.000
_cell.length_b   1.000
_cell.length_c   1.000
_cell.angle_alpha   90.00
_cell.angle_beta   90.00
_cell.angle_gamma   90.00
#
_symmetry.space_group_name_H-M   'P 1'
#
loop_
_entity.id
_entity.type
_entity.pdbx_description
1 polymer ?
#
loop_
_entity_poly.entity_id
_entity_poly.type
_entity_poly.pdbx_seq_one_letter_code
_entity_poly.pdbx_strand_id
1 'polypeptide(L)'
;MSNNILNKSDQRTFGDAYIKELIKVIRAEGKDSSGKLVRSIDYRLKDTVRDISILIESEKYLNYIDEGRKPGTYPNISDLKKWASVNNISQDAVFPIAKSIYEFGIKPTNIFNRTETNVLNGRAFDELEDNIADNIEEDLFNNFNN
;
A
#
# COMPACT_ATOMS: atom_id res chain seq x y z
N MET A 1 29.93 3.49 16.28
CA MET A 1 28.74 4.09 15.66
C MET A 1 28.11 2.99 14.84
N SER A 2 26.80 2.73 14.92
CA SER A 2 26.17 1.77 14.00
C SER A 2 26.28 2.33 12.59
N ASN A 3 27.06 1.68 11.72
CA ASN A 3 26.97 1.93 10.29
C ASN A 3 25.59 1.45 9.84
N ASN A 4 24.79 2.38 9.32
CA ASN A 4 23.47 2.05 8.82
C ASN A 4 23.66 1.43 7.44
N ILE A 5 23.60 0.11 7.37
CA ILE A 5 23.82 -0.71 6.16
C ILE A 5 22.88 -0.28 5.01
N LEU A 6 21.71 0.28 5.36
CA LEU A 6 20.88 1.04 4.42
C LEU A 6 21.05 2.55 4.64
N ASN A 7 21.42 3.26 3.58
CA ASN A 7 21.36 4.71 3.58
C ASN A 7 19.89 5.20 3.42
N LYS A 8 19.63 6.46 3.78
CA LYS A 8 18.27 7.04 3.69
C LYS A 8 17.73 7.16 2.26
N SER A 9 18.60 7.18 1.25
CA SER A 9 18.18 7.25 -0.16
C SER A 9 17.60 5.91 -0.61
N ASP A 10 18.24 4.79 -0.28
CA ASP A 10 17.80 3.44 -0.66
C ASP A 10 16.42 3.12 -0.06
N GLN A 11 16.23 3.49 1.21
CA GLN A 11 14.93 3.35 1.89
C GLN A 11 13.82 4.15 1.20
N ARG A 12 14.14 5.35 0.68
CA ARG A 12 13.18 6.18 -0.06
C ARG A 12 12.89 5.60 -1.43
N THR A 13 13.92 5.16 -2.15
CA THR A 13 13.75 4.49 -3.46
C THR A 13 12.83 3.29 -3.33
N PHE A 14 13.02 2.46 -2.31
CA PHE A 14 12.15 1.32 -2.05
C PHE A 14 10.71 1.74 -1.70
N GLY A 15 10.54 2.74 -0.83
CA GLY A 15 9.23 3.29 -0.48
C GLY A 15 8.48 3.86 -1.69
N ASP A 16 9.16 4.62 -2.54
CA ASP A 16 8.62 5.20 -3.77
C ASP A 16 8.21 4.10 -4.77
N ALA A 17 9.03 3.06 -4.92
CA ALA A 17 8.73 1.90 -5.73
C ALA A 17 7.50 1.15 -5.21
N TYR A 18 7.39 0.98 -3.89
CA TYR A 18 6.23 0.35 -3.25
C TYR A 18 4.95 1.14 -3.51
N ILE A 19 4.95 2.47 -3.29
CA ILE A 19 3.78 3.31 -3.57
C ILE A 19 3.39 3.28 -5.04
N LYS A 20 4.37 3.34 -5.95
CA LYS A 20 4.12 3.27 -7.39
C LYS A 20 3.44 1.97 -7.78
N GLU A 21 3.89 0.84 -7.25
CA GLU A 21 3.29 -0.46 -7.53
C GLU A 21 1.91 -0.60 -6.87
N LEU A 22 1.73 -0.10 -5.63
CA LEU A 22 0.43 -0.08 -4.96
C LEU A 22 -0.62 0.68 -5.78
N ILE A 23 -0.27 1.86 -6.27
CA ILE A 23 -1.14 2.68 -7.13
C ILE A 23 -1.51 1.93 -8.41
N LYS A 24 -0.55 1.23 -9.02
CA LYS A 24 -0.77 0.44 -10.23
C LYS A 24 -1.73 -0.72 -9.97
N VAL A 25 -1.56 -1.45 -8.86
CA VAL A 25 -2.46 -2.53 -8.45
C VAL A 25 -3.88 -1.99 -8.21
N ILE A 26 -4.03 -0.89 -7.47
CA ILE A 26 -5.34 -0.26 -7.21
C ILE A 26 -6.05 0.13 -8.50
N ARG A 27 -5.32 0.72 -9.46
CA ARG A 27 -5.86 1.11 -10.77
C ARG A 27 -6.26 -0.10 -11.61
N ALA A 28 -5.43 -1.14 -11.63
CA ALA A 28 -5.73 -2.37 -12.35
C ALA A 28 -7.01 -3.05 -11.85
N GLU A 29 -7.29 -2.95 -10.55
CA GLU A 29 -8.49 -3.50 -9.91
C GLU A 29 -9.73 -2.58 -10.03
N GLY A 30 -9.59 -1.40 -10.63
CA GLY A 30 -10.68 -0.43 -10.76
C GLY A 30 -11.24 0.07 -9.43
N LYS A 31 -10.43 0.08 -8.35
CA LYS A 31 -10.88 0.40 -6.99
C LYS A 31 -10.81 1.88 -6.62
N ASP A 32 -10.55 2.76 -7.59
CA ASP A 32 -10.50 4.20 -7.38
C ASP A 32 -11.40 4.96 -8.37
N SER A 33 -12.67 5.07 -8.01
CA SER A 33 -13.68 5.73 -8.86
C SER A 33 -13.49 7.25 -9.00
N SER A 34 -12.82 7.91 -8.04
CA SER A 34 -12.72 9.39 -7.99
C SER A 34 -11.29 9.92 -8.22
N GLY A 35 -10.31 9.02 -8.30
CA GLY A 35 -8.89 9.37 -8.21
C GLY A 35 -8.44 9.80 -6.80
N LYS A 36 -9.36 9.94 -5.84
CA LYS A 36 -9.06 10.47 -4.50
C LYS A 36 -8.15 9.52 -3.75
N LEU A 37 -8.39 8.21 -3.88
CA LEU A 37 -7.59 7.21 -3.18
C LEU A 37 -6.14 7.30 -3.65
N VAL A 38 -5.91 7.21 -4.96
CA VAL A 38 -4.56 7.24 -5.52
C VAL A 38 -3.84 8.55 -5.20
N ARG A 39 -4.53 9.69 -5.20
CA ARG A 39 -3.93 10.99 -4.83
C ARG A 39 -3.62 11.14 -3.35
N SER A 40 -4.27 10.36 -2.49
CA SER A 40 -4.09 10.41 -1.03
C SER A 40 -3.00 9.48 -0.51
N ILE A 41 -2.53 8.55 -1.35
CA ILE A 41 -1.55 7.54 -0.93
C ILE A 41 -0.19 8.19 -0.80
N ASP A 42 0.38 8.08 0.39
CA ASP A 42 1.73 8.49 0.72
C ASP A 42 2.34 7.45 1.69
N TYR A 43 3.60 7.62 2.06
CA TYR A 43 4.26 6.77 3.04
C TYR A 43 5.19 7.53 3.97
N ARG A 44 5.42 6.92 5.14
CA ARG A 44 6.50 7.30 6.05
C ARG A 44 7.37 6.11 6.37
N LEU A 45 8.67 6.35 6.41
CA LEU A 45 9.63 5.37 6.88
C LEU A 45 9.73 5.47 8.40
N LYS A 46 9.63 4.31 9.07
CA LYS A 46 9.90 4.18 10.49
C LYS A 46 11.07 3.22 10.65
N ASP A 47 12.19 3.80 11.01
CA ASP A 47 13.40 3.07 11.36
C ASP A 47 13.28 2.57 12.80
N THR A 48 13.43 1.27 13.00
CA THR A 48 13.51 0.65 14.32
C THR A 48 14.85 -0.08 14.41
N VAL A 49 15.29 -0.41 15.63
CA VAL A 49 16.60 -1.05 15.86
C VAL A 49 16.79 -2.36 15.07
N ARG A 50 15.72 -2.98 14.58
CA ARG A 50 15.76 -4.26 13.85
C ARG A 50 15.14 -4.21 12.45
N ASP A 51 14.14 -3.35 12.25
CA ASP A 51 13.32 -3.38 11.04
C ASP A 51 13.11 -1.97 10.48
N ILE A 52 13.06 -1.86 9.16
CA ILE A 52 12.56 -0.70 8.45
C ILE A 52 11.10 -0.97 8.11
N SER A 53 10.19 -0.14 8.64
CA SER A 53 8.77 -0.24 8.35
C SER A 53 8.32 0.88 7.41
N ILE A 54 7.56 0.53 6.38
CA ILE A 54 6.80 1.49 5.57
C ILE A 54 5.40 1.64 6.18
N LEU A 55 5.08 2.84 6.65
CA LEU A 55 3.72 3.19 7.06
C LEU A 55 3.01 3.87 5.89
N ILE A 56 1.97 3.23 5.38
CA ILE A 56 1.14 3.78 4.32
C ILE A 56 0.11 4.74 4.91
N GLU A 57 0.06 5.96 4.38
CA GLU A 57 -0.95 6.96 4.68
C GLU A 57 -1.93 7.04 3.51
N SER A 58 -3.24 6.93 3.79
CA SER A 58 -4.26 6.91 2.74
C SER A 58 -5.66 7.17 3.29
N GLU A 59 -6.64 7.26 2.40
CA GLU A 59 -8.05 7.23 2.80
C GLU A 59 -8.41 5.93 3.53
N LYS A 60 -9.21 6.05 4.60
CA LYS A 60 -9.62 4.94 5.48
C LYS A 60 -10.20 3.72 4.74
N TYR A 61 -10.83 3.94 3.59
CA TYR A 61 -11.45 2.86 2.83
C TYR A 61 -10.46 1.97 2.06
N LEU A 62 -9.16 2.30 2.04
CA LEU A 62 -8.14 1.41 1.49
C LEU A 62 -8.15 0.03 2.17
N ASN A 63 -8.31 0.01 3.51
CA ASN A 63 -8.35 -1.25 4.26
C ASN A 63 -9.55 -2.12 3.84
N TYR A 64 -10.70 -1.52 3.55
CA TYR A 64 -11.86 -2.27 3.07
C TYR A 64 -11.71 -2.77 1.63
N ILE A 65 -10.85 -2.15 0.83
CA ILE A 65 -10.50 -2.65 -0.50
C ILE A 65 -9.58 -3.87 -0.36
N ASP A 66 -8.57 -3.77 0.51
CA ASP A 66 -7.59 -4.82 0.72
C ASP A 66 -8.19 -6.06 1.42
N GLU A 67 -8.65 -5.88 2.65
CA GLU A 67 -9.13 -6.93 3.55
C GLU A 67 -10.61 -7.30 3.29
N GLY A 68 -11.31 -6.48 2.50
CA GLY A 68 -12.74 -6.61 2.33
C GLY A 68 -13.52 -6.11 3.55
N ARG A 69 -14.75 -6.60 3.69
CA ARG A 69 -15.64 -6.23 4.78
C ARG A 69 -16.50 -7.41 5.18
N LYS A 70 -16.53 -7.77 6.45
CA LYS A 70 -17.41 -8.85 6.95
C LYS A 70 -18.89 -8.45 6.88
N PRO A 71 -19.80 -9.42 6.68
CA PRO A 71 -21.24 -9.19 6.82
C PRO A 71 -21.61 -8.86 8.29
N GLY A 72 -22.85 -8.39 8.51
CA GLY A 72 -23.45 -8.22 9.84
C GLY A 72 -23.50 -6.78 10.36
N THR A 73 -23.01 -5.80 9.62
CA THR A 73 -23.17 -4.37 9.97
C THR A 73 -23.38 -3.57 8.70
N TYR A 74 -24.15 -2.49 8.75
CA TYR A 74 -24.34 -1.63 7.58
C TYR A 74 -23.10 -0.76 7.31
N PRO A 75 -22.73 -0.51 6.05
CA PRO A 75 -21.75 0.53 5.73
C PRO A 75 -22.32 1.91 6.06
N ASN A 76 -21.45 2.92 6.14
CA ASN A 76 -21.90 4.30 6.29
C ASN A 76 -22.68 4.72 5.04
N ILE A 77 -23.98 4.99 5.20
CA ILE A 77 -24.88 5.34 4.11
C ILE A 77 -24.46 6.64 3.42
N SER A 78 -23.94 7.62 4.16
CA SER A 78 -23.49 8.90 3.59
C SER A 78 -22.31 8.70 2.64
N ASP A 79 -21.35 7.86 3.03
CA ASP A 79 -20.20 7.54 2.18
C ASP A 79 -20.62 6.70 0.97
N LEU A 80 -21.57 5.77 1.15
CA LEU A 80 -22.10 4.96 0.05
C LEU A 80 -22.88 5.81 -0.97
N LYS A 81 -23.64 6.82 -0.53
CA LYS A 81 -24.31 7.79 -1.41
C LYS A 81 -23.30 8.55 -2.27
N LYS A 82 -22.23 9.05 -1.65
CA LYS A 82 -21.14 9.75 -2.37
C LYS A 82 -20.49 8.83 -3.40
N TRP A 83 -20.18 7.59 -3.01
CA TRP A 83 -19.62 6.60 -3.92
C TRP A 83 -20.57 6.29 -5.08
N ALA A 84 -21.87 6.09 -4.81
CA ALA A 84 -22.87 5.85 -5.85
C ALA A 84 -22.95 7.03 -6.84
N SER A 85 -22.94 8.26 -6.35
CA SER A 85 -22.94 9.46 -7.20
C SER A 85 -21.72 9.52 -8.13
N VAL A 86 -20.51 9.24 -7.61
CA VAL A 86 -19.28 9.23 -8.42
C VAL A 86 -19.32 8.14 -9.50
N ASN A 87 -19.99 7.01 -9.24
CA ASN A 87 -20.09 5.89 -10.17
C ASN A 87 -21.35 5.94 -11.06
N ASN A 88 -22.10 7.05 -11.06
CA ASN A 88 -23.37 7.19 -11.78
C ASN A 88 -24.40 6.08 -11.44
N ILE A 89 -24.40 5.62 -10.20
CA ILE A 89 -25.37 4.66 -9.67
C ILE A 89 -26.55 5.42 -9.08
N SER A 90 -27.78 4.96 -9.38
CA SER A 90 -29.00 5.56 -8.82
C SER A 90 -28.95 5.62 -7.30
N GLN A 91 -29.38 6.73 -6.72
CA GLN A 91 -29.45 6.90 -5.27
C GLN A 91 -30.44 5.92 -4.62
N ASP A 92 -31.43 5.43 -5.36
CA ASP A 92 -32.37 4.42 -4.89
C ASP A 92 -31.70 3.04 -4.71
N ALA A 93 -30.58 2.80 -5.41
CA ALA A 93 -29.81 1.56 -5.27
C ALA A 93 -28.92 1.55 -4.02
N VAL A 94 -28.72 2.69 -3.34
CA VAL A 94 -27.85 2.79 -2.16
C VAL A 94 -28.29 1.85 -1.05
N PHE A 95 -29.59 1.80 -0.75
CA PHE A 95 -30.10 0.92 0.31
C PHE A 95 -30.00 -0.58 -0.05
N PRO A 96 -30.39 -1.01 -1.28
CA PRO A 96 -30.10 -2.36 -1.76
C PRO A 96 -28.62 -2.74 -1.69
N ILE A 97 -27.70 -1.85 -2.06
CA ILE A 97 -26.25 -2.10 -1.97
C ILE A 97 -25.80 -2.22 -0.52
N ALA A 98 -26.26 -1.31 0.35
CA ALA A 98 -25.95 -1.35 1.78
C ALA A 98 -26.45 -2.65 2.43
N LYS A 99 -27.64 -3.11 2.03
CA LYS A 99 -28.23 -4.38 2.46
C LYS A 99 -27.41 -5.57 1.94
N SER A 100 -27.00 -5.57 0.68
CA SER A 100 -26.13 -6.61 0.12
C SER A 100 -24.79 -6.69 0.87
N ILE A 101 -24.17 -5.54 1.18
CA ILE A 101 -22.95 -5.48 1.99
C ILE A 101 -23.20 -5.96 3.44
N TYR A 102 -24.37 -5.69 4.01
CA TYR A 102 -24.75 -6.21 5.31
C TYR A 102 -24.89 -7.75 5.29
N GLU A 103 -25.53 -8.31 4.27
CA GLU A 103 -25.83 -9.74 4.17
C GLU A 103 -24.60 -10.56 3.78
N PHE A 104 -23.78 -10.06 2.84
CA PHE A 104 -22.71 -10.83 2.20
C PHE A 104 -21.31 -10.28 2.45
N GLY A 105 -21.19 -9.03 2.90
CA GLY A 105 -19.91 -8.35 3.03
C GLY A 105 -19.31 -7.93 1.68
N ILE A 106 -18.01 -7.66 1.69
CA ILE A 106 -17.18 -7.35 0.52
C ILE A 106 -15.99 -8.31 0.56
N LYS A 107 -15.69 -8.97 -0.55
CA LYS A 107 -14.54 -9.86 -0.65
C LYS A 107 -13.23 -9.06 -0.67
N PRO A 108 -12.16 -9.54 -0.02
CA PRO A 108 -10.84 -8.92 -0.08
C PRO A 108 -10.28 -8.90 -1.50
N THR A 109 -9.52 -7.85 -1.81
CA THR A 109 -8.75 -7.74 -3.07
C THR A 109 -7.27 -8.13 -2.85
N ASN A 110 -6.78 -8.10 -1.61
CA ASN A 110 -5.39 -8.39 -1.22
C ASN A 110 -4.36 -7.59 -2.04
N ILE A 111 -4.60 -6.28 -2.16
CA ILE A 111 -3.74 -5.36 -2.91
C ILE A 111 -2.36 -5.22 -2.27
N PHE A 112 -2.23 -5.30 -0.94
CA PHE A 112 -0.93 -5.20 -0.28
C PHE A 112 -0.05 -6.41 -0.57
N ASN A 113 -0.57 -7.63 -0.41
CA ASN A 113 0.17 -8.86 -0.72
C ASN A 113 0.63 -8.90 -2.19
N ARG A 114 -0.23 -8.45 -3.10
CA ARG A 114 0.11 -8.36 -4.53
C ARG A 114 1.17 -7.30 -4.80
N THR A 115 1.07 -6.15 -4.14
CA THR A 115 2.09 -5.09 -4.23
C THR A 115 3.44 -5.60 -3.75
N GLU A 116 3.47 -6.21 -2.57
CA GLU A 116 4.68 -6.81 -1.99
C GLU A 116 5.28 -7.86 -2.93
N THR A 117 4.46 -8.76 -3.47
CA THR A 117 4.92 -9.79 -4.42
C THR A 117 5.54 -9.15 -5.67
N ASN A 118 4.93 -8.10 -6.22
CA ASN A 118 5.43 -7.44 -7.42
C ASN A 118 6.70 -6.62 -7.17
N VAL A 119 6.84 -6.03 -5.99
CA VAL A 119 8.02 -5.26 -5.59
C VAL A 119 9.20 -6.20 -5.31
N LEU A 120 8.99 -7.25 -4.51
CA LEU A 120 10.04 -8.20 -4.13
C LEU A 120 10.57 -9.03 -5.32
N ASN A 121 9.73 -9.26 -6.34
CA ASN A 121 10.15 -9.93 -7.58
C ASN A 121 10.52 -8.94 -8.69
N GLY A 122 10.70 -7.66 -8.36
CA GLY A 122 10.93 -6.58 -9.30
C GLY A 122 12.31 -5.95 -9.15
N ARG A 123 12.74 -5.23 -10.20
CA ARG A 123 14.06 -4.57 -10.27
C ARG A 123 14.38 -3.65 -9.10
N ALA A 124 13.37 -3.02 -8.50
CA ALA A 124 13.57 -2.12 -7.37
C ALA A 124 14.08 -2.85 -6.12
N PHE A 125 13.77 -4.14 -5.98
CA PHE A 125 14.33 -4.98 -4.92
C PHE A 125 15.73 -5.48 -5.29
N ASP A 126 15.95 -5.87 -6.54
CA ASP A 126 17.29 -6.26 -7.04
C ASP A 126 18.30 -5.11 -6.83
N GLU A 127 17.95 -3.88 -7.23
CA GLU A 127 18.79 -2.68 -7.03
C GLU A 127 19.05 -2.38 -5.54
N LEU A 128 18.08 -2.68 -4.67
CA LEU A 128 18.25 -2.52 -3.23
C LEU A 128 19.22 -3.56 -2.67
N GLU A 129 19.12 -4.81 -3.10
CA GLU A 129 19.99 -5.91 -2.70
C GLU A 129 21.44 -5.65 -3.12
N ASP A 130 21.65 -5.21 -4.37
CA ASP A 130 22.96 -4.85 -4.90
C ASP A 130 23.59 -3.70 -4.10
N ASN A 131 22.84 -2.60 -3.85
CA ASN A 131 23.35 -1.46 -3.07
C ASN A 131 23.70 -1.85 -1.63
N ILE A 132 22.92 -2.75 -1.01
CA ILE A 132 23.20 -3.26 0.33
C ILE A 132 24.47 -4.10 0.34
N ALA A 133 24.66 -4.97 -0.66
CA ALA A 133 25.86 -5.80 -0.78
C ALA A 133 27.12 -4.94 -0.92
N ASP A 134 27.09 -3.92 -1.79
CA ASP A 134 28.18 -2.98 -2.00
C ASP A 134 28.54 -2.22 -0.70
N ASN A 135 27.53 -1.75 0.04
CA ASN A 135 27.73 -1.05 1.32
C ASN A 135 28.36 -1.97 2.38
N ILE A 136 27.95 -3.24 2.44
CA ILE A 136 28.53 -4.23 3.37
C ILE A 136 29.98 -4.53 3.01
N GLU A 137 30.28 -4.70 1.72
CA GLU A 137 31.64 -4.96 1.24
C GLU A 137 32.58 -3.79 1.58
N GLU A 138 32.16 -2.55 1.31
CA GLU A 138 32.91 -1.34 1.67
C GLU A 138 33.18 -1.25 3.19
N ASP A 139 32.15 -1.50 4.01
CA ASP A 139 32.28 -1.51 5.47
C ASP A 139 33.26 -2.57 5.96
N LEU A 140 33.23 -3.79 5.40
CA LEU A 140 34.17 -4.84 5.75
C LEU A 140 35.59 -4.43 5.37
N PHE A 141 35.82 -3.95 4.14
CA PHE A 141 37.14 -3.49 3.70
C PHE A 141 37.71 -2.38 4.57
N ASN A 142 36.89 -1.40 4.97
CA ASN A 142 37.32 -0.29 5.82
C ASN A 142 37.65 -0.72 7.25
N ASN A 143 36.98 -1.75 7.78
CA ASN A 143 37.23 -2.28 9.11
C ASN A 143 38.44 -3.23 9.18
N PHE A 144 38.81 -3.90 8.08
CA PHE A 144 39.98 -4.78 8.04
C PHE A 144 41.29 -4.07 7.68
N ASN A 145 41.23 -2.87 7.09
CA ASN A 145 42.41 -2.08 6.71
C ASN A 145 42.78 -0.97 7.73
N ASN A 146 42.10 -0.93 8.89
CA ASN A 146 42.44 -0.11 10.07
C ASN A 146 42.83 -0.99 11.25
#